data_AF-A0A1E7FQW2-F1
#
_entry.id   AF-A0A1E7FQW2-F1
#
_cell.length_a   1.000
_cell.length_b   1.000
_cell.length_c   1.000
_cell.angle_alpha   90.00
_cell.angle_beta   90.00
_cell.angle_gamma   90.00
#
_symmetry.space_group_name_H-M   'P 1'
#
loop_
_entity.id
_entity.type
_entity.pdbx_description
1 polymer ?
#
loop_
_entity_poly.entity_id
_entity_poly.type
_entity_poly.pdbx_seq_one_letter_code
_entity_poly.pdbx_strand_id
1 'polypeptide(L)'
;MSYEFNWALNGDGVTPLKRSAFRINKPLDLKVAGLTPSQTNPLKVKGKAIPEAGTEALSFESFDKFCQQARDMLSLSDNLYCPEGHIPGTRTGVRVISNSSSLAPNLLAYLDRCPKKSPPGSMPITCFVLEGHSEEFSGYSIEEIEVPIEPEEGVTVFDLGYQPKEAKSVATVVVVGKSPDLTKIVAGVEASQKALAEDELERAKKAEETLESA
;
A
#
# COMPACT_ATOMS: atom_id res chain seq x y z
N MET A 1 1.04 -14.40 15.99
CA MET A 1 1.81 -13.35 15.29
C MET A 1 2.51 -14.03 14.12
N SER A 2 2.32 -13.54 12.88
CA SER A 2 2.92 -14.17 11.70
C SER A 2 4.28 -13.56 11.42
N TYR A 3 5.36 -14.36 11.53
CA TYR A 3 6.72 -13.92 11.23
C TYR A 3 6.85 -13.38 9.80
N GLU A 4 6.22 -14.06 8.84
CA GLU A 4 6.18 -13.64 7.43
C GLU A 4 5.54 -12.26 7.26
N PHE A 5 4.48 -11.98 8.03
CA PHE A 5 3.80 -10.69 7.94
C PHE A 5 4.64 -9.54 8.51
N ASN A 6 5.34 -9.79 9.62
CA ASN A 6 6.29 -8.80 10.15
C ASN A 6 7.43 -8.53 9.16
N TRP A 7 7.91 -9.56 8.46
CA TRP A 7 8.92 -9.39 7.41
C TRP A 7 8.40 -8.56 6.23
N ALA A 8 7.16 -8.80 5.80
CA ALA A 8 6.53 -7.99 4.75
C ALA A 8 6.41 -6.52 5.17
N LEU A 9 6.00 -6.23 6.42
CA LEU A 9 5.95 -4.85 6.93
C LEU A 9 7.32 -4.18 7.01
N ASN A 10 8.36 -4.93 7.39
CA ASN A 10 9.74 -4.41 7.34
C ASN A 10 10.15 -4.02 5.92
N GLY A 11 9.72 -4.79 4.91
CA GLY A 11 9.89 -4.45 3.50
C GLY A 11 9.20 -3.15 3.11
N ASP A 12 8.05 -2.84 3.72
CA ASP A 12 7.34 -1.56 3.58
C ASP A 12 7.94 -0.43 4.47
N GLY A 13 9.02 -0.70 5.21
CA GLY A 13 9.66 0.27 6.08
C GLY A 13 8.99 0.47 7.44
N VAL A 14 8.10 -0.44 7.87
CA VAL A 14 7.44 -0.40 9.18
C VAL A 14 7.84 -1.62 10.01
N THR A 15 8.51 -1.38 11.14
CA THR A 15 8.92 -2.45 12.05
C THR A 15 8.01 -2.49 13.28
N PRO A 16 7.14 -3.52 13.44
CA PRO A 16 6.27 -3.61 14.61
C PRO A 16 7.08 -3.95 15.87
N LEU A 17 7.41 -2.94 16.70
CA LEU A 17 8.32 -3.12 17.85
C LEU A 17 7.63 -3.55 19.15
N LYS A 18 6.37 -3.15 19.39
CA LYS A 18 5.80 -3.19 20.75
C LYS A 18 4.90 -4.38 21.06
N ARG A 19 3.86 -4.69 20.27
CA ARG A 19 2.91 -5.76 20.66
C ARG A 19 2.25 -6.57 19.56
N SER A 20 1.61 -5.99 18.55
CA SER A 20 0.85 -6.79 17.58
C SER A 20 0.58 -6.08 16.25
N ALA A 21 0.95 -6.74 15.16
CA ALA A 21 0.52 -6.40 13.81
C ALA A 21 -0.53 -7.42 13.33
N PHE A 22 -1.71 -6.92 12.94
CA PHE A 22 -2.84 -7.71 12.49
C PHE A 22 -3.00 -7.54 10.98
N ARG A 23 -2.70 -8.60 10.23
CA ARG A 23 -3.10 -8.69 8.83
C ARG A 23 -4.61 -8.93 8.76
N ILE A 24 -5.33 -8.07 8.06
CA ILE A 24 -6.78 -8.10 7.99
C ILE A 24 -7.18 -8.25 6.51
N ASN A 25 -7.49 -9.47 6.07
CA ASN A 25 -7.93 -9.72 4.69
C ASN A 25 -9.34 -10.34 4.61
N LYS A 26 -9.91 -10.72 5.75
CA LYS A 26 -11.27 -11.23 5.89
C LYS A 26 -11.92 -10.72 7.17
N PRO A 27 -13.26 -10.67 7.24
CA PRO A 27 -13.97 -10.20 8.43
C PRO A 27 -13.66 -11.00 9.71
N LEU A 28 -13.21 -12.26 9.58
CA LEU A 28 -12.80 -13.05 10.74
C LEU A 28 -11.54 -12.48 11.41
N ASP A 29 -10.63 -11.89 10.64
CA ASP A 29 -9.39 -11.31 11.17
C ASP A 29 -9.67 -10.07 12.01
N LEU A 30 -10.74 -9.32 11.69
CA LEU A 30 -11.21 -8.22 12.52
C LEU A 30 -11.53 -8.71 13.93
N LYS A 31 -12.22 -9.85 14.05
CA LYS A 31 -12.52 -10.45 15.37
C LYS A 31 -11.25 -10.87 16.11
N VAL A 32 -10.26 -11.41 15.41
CA VAL A 32 -8.95 -11.77 15.99
C VAL A 32 -8.23 -10.51 16.51
N ALA A 33 -8.36 -9.39 15.80
CA ALA A 33 -7.84 -8.09 16.20
C ALA A 33 -8.70 -7.37 17.26
N GLY A 34 -9.78 -7.99 17.77
CA GLY A 34 -10.69 -7.37 18.73
C GLY A 34 -11.59 -6.28 18.15
N LEU A 35 -11.70 -6.20 16.82
CA LEU A 35 -12.47 -5.21 16.09
C LEU A 35 -13.83 -5.76 15.66
N THR A 36 -14.80 -4.87 15.54
CA THR A 36 -16.12 -5.19 14.97
C THR A 36 -16.12 -4.91 13.48
N PRO A 37 -16.74 -5.78 12.65
CA PRO A 37 -16.91 -5.51 11.24
C PRO A 37 -17.79 -4.28 11.01
N SER A 38 -17.55 -3.58 9.91
CA SER A 38 -18.40 -2.46 9.51
C SER A 38 -19.85 -2.92 9.30
N GLN A 39 -20.81 -2.06 9.65
CA GLN A 39 -22.23 -2.33 9.47
C GLN A 39 -22.65 -2.33 7.99
N THR A 40 -21.86 -1.70 7.11
CA THR A 40 -22.14 -1.59 5.68
C THR A 40 -21.05 -2.31 4.89
N ASN A 41 -21.41 -3.32 4.10
CA ASN A 41 -20.49 -4.07 3.23
C ASN A 41 -21.21 -4.50 1.93
N PRO A 42 -20.76 -4.08 0.73
CA PRO A 42 -19.57 -3.26 0.48
C PRO A 42 -19.79 -1.79 0.85
N LEU A 43 -18.74 -1.14 1.36
CA LEU A 43 -18.77 0.27 1.69
C LEU A 43 -18.51 1.10 0.42
N LYS A 44 -19.46 1.96 0.04
CA LYS A 44 -19.32 2.88 -1.09
C LYS A 44 -18.95 4.26 -0.58
N VAL A 45 -17.69 4.64 -0.75
CA VAL A 45 -17.16 5.96 -0.39
C VAL A 45 -16.54 6.58 -1.62
N LYS A 46 -16.75 7.87 -1.84
CA LYS A 46 -16.06 8.64 -2.88
C LYS A 46 -14.88 9.37 -2.26
N GLY A 47 -13.73 9.29 -2.92
CA GLY A 47 -12.53 9.98 -2.48
C GLY A 47 -12.65 11.51 -2.57
N LYS A 48 -11.94 12.23 -1.68
CA LYS A 48 -11.62 13.65 -1.85
C LYS A 48 -10.20 13.79 -2.38
N ALA A 49 -10.02 14.51 -3.48
CA ALA A 49 -8.72 14.66 -4.15
C ALA A 49 -7.58 14.98 -3.17
N ILE A 50 -6.46 14.26 -3.33
CA ILE A 50 -5.22 14.50 -2.60
C ILE A 50 -4.09 14.77 -3.61
N PRO A 51 -3.08 15.58 -3.25
CA PRO A 51 -2.01 15.96 -4.16
C PRO A 51 -0.98 14.82 -4.38
N GLU A 52 -0.40 14.81 -5.58
CA GLU A 52 0.73 13.96 -5.95
C GLU A 52 2.06 14.65 -5.63
N ALA A 53 3.01 13.91 -5.09
CA ALA A 53 4.36 14.37 -4.84
C ALA A 53 5.08 14.68 -6.16
N GLY A 54 5.81 15.79 -6.21
CA GLY A 54 6.47 16.28 -7.42
C GLY A 54 5.64 17.24 -8.26
N THR A 55 4.40 17.54 -7.84
CA THR A 55 3.56 18.57 -8.46
C THR A 55 3.75 19.92 -7.77
N GLU A 56 3.20 20.99 -8.36
CA GLU A 56 3.17 22.32 -7.73
C GLU A 56 2.49 22.33 -6.36
N ALA A 57 1.58 21.38 -6.10
CA ALA A 57 0.83 21.28 -4.86
C ALA A 57 1.59 20.56 -3.74
N LEU A 58 2.56 19.70 -4.06
CA LEU A 58 3.29 18.90 -3.08
C LEU A 58 4.70 18.57 -3.55
N SER A 59 5.72 19.02 -2.80
CA SER A 59 7.11 18.67 -3.07
C SER A 59 7.45 17.26 -2.58
N PHE A 60 8.38 16.59 -3.28
CA PHE A 60 8.92 15.30 -2.86
C PHE A 60 9.52 15.36 -1.45
N GLU A 61 10.29 16.40 -1.13
CA GLU A 61 10.90 16.56 0.20
C GLU A 61 9.86 16.59 1.33
N SER A 62 8.75 17.28 1.12
CA SER A 62 7.66 17.31 2.12
C SER A 62 7.00 15.95 2.25
N PHE A 63 6.73 15.28 1.12
CA PHE A 63 6.14 13.95 1.12
C PHE A 63 7.03 12.93 1.83
N ASP A 64 8.32 12.89 1.51
CA ASP A 64 9.29 11.95 2.09
C ASP A 64 9.43 12.16 3.59
N LYS A 65 9.45 13.41 4.05
CA LYS A 65 9.45 13.75 5.47
C LYS A 65 8.25 13.14 6.18
N PHE A 66 7.03 13.38 5.69
CA PHE A 66 5.82 12.84 6.32
C PHE A 66 5.72 11.31 6.17
N CYS A 67 6.22 10.75 5.07
CA CYS A 67 6.28 9.31 4.85
C CYS A 67 7.18 8.63 5.88
N GLN A 68 8.40 9.15 6.07
CA GLN A 68 9.33 8.65 7.08
C GLN A 68 8.77 8.80 8.50
N GLN A 69 8.22 9.96 8.83
CA GLN A 69 7.57 10.19 10.13
C GLN A 69 6.41 9.22 10.38
N ALA A 70 5.57 8.98 9.37
CA ALA A 70 4.48 8.02 9.47
C ALA A 70 5.01 6.60 9.74
N ARG A 71 6.03 6.15 9.01
CA ARG A 71 6.65 4.83 9.20
C ARG A 71 7.24 4.68 10.60
N ASP A 72 7.97 5.68 11.08
CA ASP A 72 8.60 5.66 12.42
C ASP A 72 7.54 5.60 13.52
N MET A 73 6.51 6.45 13.44
CA MET A 73 5.45 6.46 14.45
C MET A 73 4.55 5.22 14.41
N LEU A 74 4.28 4.68 13.21
CA LEU A 74 3.58 3.40 13.06
C LEU A 74 4.41 2.26 13.68
N SER A 75 5.73 2.26 13.50
CA SER A 75 6.64 1.28 14.12
C SER A 75 6.63 1.33 15.64
N LEU A 76 6.41 2.52 16.22
CA LEU A 76 6.30 2.75 17.66
C LEU A 76 4.89 2.56 18.23
N SER A 77 3.88 2.32 17.39
CA SER A 77 2.49 2.13 17.79
C SER A 77 2.30 0.78 18.48
N ASP A 78 1.35 0.72 19.43
CA ASP A 78 1.10 -0.51 20.19
C ASP A 78 0.47 -1.60 19.33
N ASN A 79 -0.50 -1.21 18.49
CA ASN A 79 -1.20 -2.10 17.57
C ASN A 79 -1.15 -1.53 16.16
N LEU A 80 -0.88 -2.41 15.19
CA LEU A 80 -1.01 -2.12 13.77
C LEU A 80 -2.10 -2.97 13.16
N TYR A 81 -3.01 -2.31 12.46
CA TYR A 81 -4.11 -2.92 11.72
C TYR A 81 -3.80 -2.75 10.24
N CYS A 82 -3.75 -3.88 9.53
CA CYS A 82 -3.34 -3.89 8.14
C CYS A 82 -4.40 -4.51 7.22
N PRO A 83 -5.44 -3.73 6.86
CA PRO A 83 -6.39 -4.12 5.81
C PRO A 83 -5.67 -4.37 4.49
N GLU A 84 -5.87 -5.54 3.90
CA GLU A 84 -5.38 -5.91 2.56
C GLU A 84 -6.53 -6.33 1.66
N GLY A 85 -6.45 -5.94 0.39
CA GLY A 85 -7.44 -6.30 -0.61
C GLY A 85 -7.10 -5.76 -1.99
N HIS A 86 -8.09 -5.76 -2.88
CA HIS A 86 -8.02 -5.08 -4.15
C HIS A 86 -8.86 -3.81 -4.12
N ILE A 87 -8.54 -2.86 -4.99
CA ILE A 87 -9.43 -1.72 -5.25
C ILE A 87 -10.71 -2.23 -5.88
N PRO A 88 -11.90 -1.72 -5.48
CA PRO A 88 -13.18 -2.10 -6.06
C PRO A 88 -13.17 -2.14 -7.58
N GLY A 89 -13.53 -3.29 -8.15
CA GLY A 89 -13.63 -3.47 -9.61
C GLY A 89 -12.29 -3.60 -10.34
N THR A 90 -11.16 -3.67 -9.63
CA THR A 90 -9.84 -3.91 -10.23
C THR A 90 -9.13 -5.11 -9.58
N ARG A 91 -7.93 -5.43 -10.06
CA ARG A 91 -7.03 -6.43 -9.45
C ARG A 91 -5.81 -5.80 -8.78
N THR A 92 -5.78 -4.47 -8.65
CA THR A 92 -4.65 -3.75 -8.07
C THR A 92 -4.64 -3.98 -6.56
N GLY A 93 -3.58 -4.62 -6.06
CA GLY A 93 -3.39 -4.92 -4.65
C GLY A 93 -3.10 -3.68 -3.82
N VAL A 94 -3.78 -3.58 -2.68
CA VAL A 94 -3.59 -2.49 -1.71
C VAL A 94 -3.29 -3.11 -0.35
N ARG A 95 -2.27 -2.56 0.32
CA ARG A 95 -2.01 -2.76 1.75
C ARG A 95 -2.14 -1.42 2.45
N VAL A 96 -3.06 -1.32 3.40
CA VAL A 96 -3.12 -0.18 4.31
C VAL A 96 -2.43 -0.57 5.60
N ILE A 97 -1.54 0.27 6.12
CA ILE A 97 -0.85 0.09 7.40
C ILE A 97 -1.30 1.23 8.30
N SER A 98 -2.02 0.92 9.37
CA SER A 98 -2.58 1.93 10.26
C SER A 98 -2.51 1.53 11.72
N ASN A 99 -2.37 2.52 12.61
CA ASN A 99 -2.59 2.36 14.05
C ASN A 99 -4.08 2.58 14.44
N SER A 100 -4.94 2.93 13.49
CA SER A 100 -6.35 3.25 13.74
C SER A 100 -7.24 2.00 13.78
N SER A 101 -7.79 1.71 14.95
CA SER A 101 -8.78 0.64 15.14
C SER A 101 -10.15 0.98 14.54
N SER A 102 -10.46 2.26 14.40
CA SER A 102 -11.76 2.74 13.89
C SER A 102 -11.85 2.70 12.37
N LEU A 103 -10.74 2.93 11.68
CA LEU A 103 -10.69 2.95 10.21
C LEU A 103 -10.54 1.55 9.61
N ALA A 104 -9.81 0.64 10.28
CA ALA A 104 -9.50 -0.67 9.72
C ALA A 104 -10.73 -1.50 9.26
N PRO A 105 -11.86 -1.55 9.99
CA PRO A 105 -13.06 -2.26 9.54
C PRO A 105 -13.70 -1.65 8.29
N ASN A 106 -13.67 -0.31 8.18
CA ASN A 106 -14.26 0.41 7.06
C ASN A 106 -13.39 0.28 5.81
N LEU A 107 -12.07 0.32 5.97
CA LEU A 107 -11.13 0.06 4.88
C LEU A 107 -11.27 -1.36 4.34
N LEU A 108 -11.40 -2.36 5.23
CA LEU A 108 -11.68 -3.73 4.78
C LEU A 108 -13.01 -3.85 4.05
N ALA A 109 -14.04 -3.12 4.48
CA ALA A 109 -15.35 -3.14 3.83
C ALA A 109 -15.38 -2.39 2.50
N TYR A 110 -14.45 -1.46 2.28
CA TYR A 110 -14.24 -0.78 1.01
C TYR A 110 -13.51 -1.66 0.00
N LEU A 111 -12.44 -2.35 0.42
CA LEU A 111 -11.61 -3.15 -0.49
C LEU A 111 -12.31 -4.44 -0.93
N ASP A 112 -12.09 -4.82 -2.19
CA ASP A 112 -12.46 -6.14 -2.70
C ASP A 112 -11.56 -7.21 -2.09
N ARG A 113 -12.13 -8.40 -1.84
CA ARG A 113 -11.38 -9.48 -1.19
C ARG A 113 -10.27 -10.01 -2.10
N CYS A 114 -9.08 -10.12 -1.54
CA CYS A 114 -7.94 -10.77 -2.17
C CYS A 114 -7.53 -12.00 -1.33
N PRO A 115 -8.02 -13.21 -1.65
CA PRO A 115 -7.75 -14.42 -0.86
C PRO A 115 -6.33 -14.93 -1.12
N LYS A 116 -5.32 -14.25 -0.58
CA LYS A 116 -3.92 -14.72 -0.58
C LYS A 116 -3.64 -15.53 0.67
N LYS A 117 -3.11 -16.75 0.50
CA LYS A 117 -2.72 -17.65 1.61
C LYS A 117 -1.57 -17.04 2.43
N SER A 118 -0.55 -16.51 1.77
CA SER A 118 0.60 -15.81 2.37
C SER A 118 0.52 -14.29 2.16
N PRO A 119 1.17 -13.48 3.04
CA PRO A 119 1.33 -12.06 2.78
C PRO A 119 2.32 -11.88 1.62
N PRO A 120 2.00 -11.08 0.60
CA PRO A 120 2.99 -10.74 -0.43
C PRO A 120 4.08 -9.87 0.19
N GLY A 121 5.30 -9.96 -0.35
CA GLY A 121 6.42 -9.12 0.08
C GLY A 121 6.07 -7.63 -0.03
N SER A 122 5.62 -7.20 -1.21
CA SER A 122 5.13 -5.85 -1.48
C SER A 122 3.77 -5.89 -2.19
N MET A 123 3.01 -4.81 -2.05
CA MET A 123 1.81 -4.56 -2.85
C MET A 123 2.08 -3.41 -3.83
N PRO A 124 1.36 -3.36 -4.97
CA PRO A 124 1.44 -2.23 -5.90
C PRO A 124 1.12 -0.88 -5.25
N ILE A 125 0.24 -0.88 -4.24
CA ILE A 125 -0.12 0.32 -3.49
C ILE A 125 0.01 0.05 -2.00
N THR A 126 0.84 0.85 -1.32
CA THR A 126 0.99 0.83 0.15
C THR A 126 0.53 2.15 0.73
N CYS A 127 -0.40 2.11 1.69
CA CYS A 127 -0.95 3.29 2.34
C CYS A 127 -0.53 3.35 3.81
N PHE A 128 0.21 4.39 4.21
CA PHE A 128 0.53 4.69 5.60
C PHE A 128 -0.52 5.64 6.19
N VAL A 129 -1.27 5.15 7.18
CA VAL A 129 -2.35 5.91 7.82
C VAL A 129 -2.07 6.08 9.31
N LEU A 130 -1.63 7.27 9.71
CA LEU A 130 -1.28 7.57 11.10
C LEU A 130 -2.36 8.42 11.78
N GLU A 131 -3.00 7.84 12.78
CA GLU A 131 -3.91 8.52 13.71
C GLU A 131 -3.16 9.06 14.93
N GLY A 132 -3.57 10.23 15.43
CA GLY A 132 -3.01 10.87 16.62
C GLY A 132 -1.85 11.84 16.34
N HIS A 133 -1.56 12.14 15.08
CA HIS A 133 -0.53 13.12 14.72
C HIS A 133 -1.03 14.56 14.90
N SER A 134 -0.15 15.48 15.31
CA SER A 134 -0.50 16.89 15.56
C SER A 134 -0.76 17.67 14.27
N GLU A 135 -0.08 17.30 13.19
CA GLU A 135 -0.23 17.90 11.87
C GLU A 135 -1.11 17.02 10.98
N GLU A 136 -1.93 17.65 10.14
CA GLU A 136 -2.68 16.96 9.10
C GLU A 136 -1.90 17.00 7.78
N PHE A 137 -1.74 15.84 7.15
CA PHE A 137 -1.13 15.75 5.82
C PHE A 137 -1.74 14.58 5.04
N SER A 138 -1.87 14.77 3.73
CA SER A 138 -2.32 13.74 2.81
C SER A 138 -1.70 13.94 1.45
N GLY A 139 -1.11 12.89 0.88
CA GLY A 139 -0.55 12.90 -0.47
C GLY A 139 -0.24 11.48 -0.95
N TYR A 140 0.15 11.36 -2.22
CA TYR A 140 0.66 10.12 -2.78
C TYR A 140 1.89 10.35 -3.66
N SER A 141 2.72 9.33 -3.83
CA SER A 141 3.84 9.30 -4.78
C SER A 141 3.78 8.03 -5.63
N ILE A 142 4.32 8.11 -6.84
CA ILE A 142 4.60 6.96 -7.70
C ILE A 142 6.12 6.84 -7.83
N GLU A 143 6.64 5.64 -7.61
CA GLU A 143 8.06 5.34 -7.66
C GLU A 143 8.29 4.11 -8.54
N GLU A 144 9.34 4.15 -9.36
CA GLU A 144 9.80 3.00 -10.12
C GLU A 144 10.79 2.18 -9.28
N ILE A 145 10.52 0.89 -9.12
CA ILE A 145 11.38 -0.05 -8.42
C ILE A 145 11.77 -1.20 -9.34
N GLU A 146 12.98 -1.73 -9.13
CA GLU A 146 13.39 -2.98 -9.77
C GLU A 146 12.96 -4.16 -8.91
N VAL A 147 12.08 -5.00 -9.43
CA VAL A 147 11.64 -6.23 -8.78
C VAL A 147 12.35 -7.43 -9.41
N PRO A 148 12.85 -8.38 -8.61
CA PRO A 148 13.43 -9.60 -9.15
C PRO A 148 12.37 -10.42 -9.88
N ILE A 149 12.70 -10.90 -11.08
CA ILE A 149 11.86 -11.82 -11.84
C ILE A 149 12.07 -13.21 -11.26
N GLU A 150 10.96 -13.89 -10.93
CA GLU A 150 11.04 -15.30 -10.54
C GLU A 150 11.55 -16.12 -11.74
N PRO A 151 12.63 -16.89 -11.58
CA PRO A 151 13.17 -17.67 -12.69
C PRO A 151 12.14 -18.70 -13.14
N GLU A 152 12.22 -19.07 -14.42
CA GLU A 152 11.33 -20.08 -15.00
C GLU A 152 11.42 -21.41 -14.24
N GLU A 153 10.33 -22.17 -14.27
CA GLU A 153 10.20 -23.43 -13.53
C GLU A 153 11.32 -24.41 -13.92
N GLY A 154 12.20 -24.74 -12.97
CA GLY A 154 13.37 -25.60 -13.20
C GLY A 154 14.69 -24.88 -13.44
N VAL A 155 14.70 -23.54 -13.50
CA VAL A 155 15.91 -22.70 -13.54
C VAL A 155 16.11 -22.05 -12.18
N THR A 156 17.31 -22.13 -11.61
CA THR A 156 17.64 -21.42 -10.37
C THR A 156 18.46 -20.17 -10.66
N VAL A 157 18.46 -19.21 -9.71
CA VAL A 157 19.35 -18.04 -9.75
C VAL A 157 20.82 -18.46 -9.82
N PHE A 158 21.14 -19.64 -9.28
CA PHE A 158 22.49 -20.22 -9.34
C PHE A 158 22.89 -20.63 -10.75
N ASP A 159 21.94 -21.09 -11.56
CA ASP A 159 22.17 -21.48 -12.96
C ASP A 159 22.36 -20.27 -13.88
N LEU A 160 21.70 -19.16 -13.57
CA LEU A 160 21.79 -17.90 -14.32
C LEU A 160 23.03 -17.07 -13.95
N GLY A 161 23.59 -17.26 -12.76
CA GLY A 161 24.69 -16.44 -12.23
C GLY A 161 24.32 -15.00 -11.88
N TYR A 162 23.07 -14.59 -12.16
CA TYR A 162 22.46 -13.32 -11.77
C TYR A 162 20.94 -13.49 -11.64
N GLN A 163 20.28 -12.62 -10.89
CA GLN A 163 18.82 -12.59 -10.82
C GLN A 163 18.30 -11.48 -11.74
N PRO A 164 17.59 -11.83 -12.84
CA PRO A 164 16.99 -10.83 -13.71
C PRO A 164 15.98 -9.97 -12.94
N LYS A 165 15.85 -8.71 -13.32
CA LYS A 165 14.94 -7.75 -12.68
C LYS A 165 14.07 -7.06 -13.73
N GLU A 166 12.84 -6.74 -13.34
CA GLU A 166 11.92 -5.92 -14.13
C GLU A 166 11.65 -4.60 -13.42
N ALA A 167 11.53 -3.51 -14.19
CA ALA A 167 11.07 -2.24 -13.68
C ALA A 167 9.55 -2.28 -13.46
N LYS A 168 9.12 -1.92 -12.26
CA LYS A 168 7.71 -1.89 -11.87
C LYS A 168 7.41 -0.64 -11.06
N SER A 169 6.27 -0.04 -11.35
CA SER A 169 5.82 1.13 -10.61
C SER A 169 5.02 0.72 -9.39
N VAL A 170 5.33 1.37 -8.27
CA VAL A 170 4.63 1.22 -7.00
C VAL A 170 4.16 2.59 -6.54
N ALA A 171 3.05 2.60 -5.82
CA ALA A 171 2.50 3.81 -5.27
C ALA A 171 2.55 3.79 -3.74
N THR A 172 2.94 4.93 -3.17
CA THR A 172 2.87 5.17 -1.73
C THR A 172 1.83 6.24 -1.47
N VAL A 173 0.89 5.96 -0.56
CA VAL A 173 -0.09 6.93 -0.07
C VAL A 173 0.20 7.22 1.39
N VAL A 174 0.23 8.49 1.78
CA VAL A 174 0.45 8.89 3.17
C VAL A 174 -0.73 9.75 3.61
N VAL A 175 -1.37 9.36 4.71
CA VAL A 175 -2.43 10.15 5.35
C VAL A 175 -2.16 10.19 6.85
N VAL A 176 -1.89 11.37 7.39
CA VAL A 176 -1.60 11.58 8.81
C VAL A 176 -2.53 12.65 9.37
N GLY A 177 -2.89 12.51 10.64
CA GLY A 177 -3.65 13.52 11.35
C GLY A 177 -4.18 13.03 12.69
N LYS A 178 -4.86 13.93 13.41
CA LYS A 178 -5.48 13.57 14.69
C LYS A 178 -6.59 12.53 14.52
N SER A 179 -7.39 12.67 13.46
CA SER A 179 -8.42 11.71 13.05
C SER A 179 -8.45 11.64 11.51
N PRO A 180 -7.68 10.72 10.90
CA PRO A 180 -7.57 10.63 9.45
C PRO A 180 -8.93 10.37 8.78
N ASP A 181 -9.22 11.10 7.70
CA ASP A 181 -10.48 10.98 6.95
C ASP A 181 -10.40 9.80 5.97
N LEU A 182 -11.34 8.86 6.08
CA LEU A 182 -11.47 7.71 5.17
C LEU A 182 -11.56 8.15 3.70
N THR A 183 -12.20 9.28 3.43
CA THR A 183 -12.34 9.81 2.05
C THR A 183 -11.00 10.23 1.45
N LYS A 184 -10.04 10.70 2.25
CA LYS A 184 -8.68 11.02 1.78
C LYS A 184 -7.89 9.76 1.47
N ILE A 185 -8.05 8.71 2.28
CA ILE A 185 -7.38 7.41 2.06
C ILE A 185 -7.88 6.76 0.77
N VAL A 186 -9.21 6.71 0.59
CA VAL A 186 -9.84 6.18 -0.63
C VAL A 186 -9.38 6.96 -1.85
N ALA A 187 -9.33 8.29 -1.78
CA ALA A 187 -8.86 9.11 -2.89
C ALA A 187 -7.41 8.83 -3.28
N GLY A 188 -6.52 8.67 -2.31
CA GLY A 188 -5.13 8.30 -2.59
C GLY A 188 -5.03 6.96 -3.28
N VAL A 189 -5.78 5.96 -2.79
CA VAL A 189 -5.83 4.63 -3.39
C VAL A 189 -6.32 4.68 -4.85
N GLU A 190 -7.40 5.41 -5.12
CA GLU A 190 -7.97 5.56 -6.47
C GLU A 190 -7.03 6.36 -7.40
N ALA A 191 -6.45 7.46 -6.92
CA ALA A 191 -5.52 8.29 -7.68
C ALA A 191 -4.24 7.51 -8.05
N SER A 192 -3.66 6.81 -7.07
CA SER A 192 -2.51 5.94 -7.29
C SER A 192 -2.79 4.84 -8.31
N GLN A 193 -3.97 4.22 -8.28
CA GLN A 193 -4.33 3.19 -9.27
C GLN A 193 -4.38 3.75 -10.68
N LYS A 194 -4.94 4.95 -10.84
CA LYS A 194 -5.00 5.62 -12.14
C LYS A 194 -3.60 5.96 -12.64
N ALA A 195 -2.76 6.55 -11.79
CA ALA A 195 -1.39 6.92 -12.14
C ALA A 195 -0.53 5.69 -12.51
N LEU A 196 -0.66 4.58 -11.76
CA LEU A 196 0.01 3.32 -12.10
C LEU A 196 -0.41 2.77 -13.46
N ALA A 197 -1.70 2.84 -13.79
CA ALA A 197 -2.20 2.37 -15.08
C ALA A 197 -1.72 3.26 -16.24
N GLU A 198 -1.62 4.57 -16.03
CA GLU A 198 -1.07 5.51 -17.01
C GLU A 198 0.41 5.26 -17.27
N ASP A 199 1.20 5.05 -16.21
CA ASP A 199 2.63 4.77 -16.30
C ASP A 199 2.93 3.42 -16.99
N GLU A 200 2.14 2.37 -16.70
CA GLU A 200 2.24 1.08 -17.41
C GLU A 200 1.95 1.21 -18.90
N LEU A 201 0.96 2.04 -19.28
CA LEU A 201 0.63 2.30 -20.69
C LEU A 201 1.72 3.08 -21.41
N GLU A 202 2.32 4.08 -20.76
CA GLU A 202 3.45 4.82 -21.33
C GLU A 202 4.67 3.92 -21.52
N ARG A 203 4.92 3.01 -20.59
CA ARG A 203 6.02 2.04 -20.70
C ARG A 203 5.80 1.06 -21.85
N ALA A 204 4.59 0.54 -22.00
CA ALA A 204 4.23 -0.34 -23.11
C ALA A 204 4.49 0.34 -24.47
N LYS A 205 4.09 1.60 -24.61
CA LYS A 205 4.35 2.39 -25.83
C LYS A 205 5.84 2.59 -26.08
N LYS A 206 6.62 2.98 -25.08
CA LYS A 206 8.08 3.15 -25.21
C LYS A 206 8.78 1.84 -25.61
N ALA A 207 8.33 0.71 -25.07
CA ALA A 207 8.87 -0.59 -25.42
C ALA A 207 8.57 -0.97 -26.89
N GLU A 208 7.35 -0.71 -27.36
CA GLU A 208 6.97 -0.90 -28.77
C GLU A 208 7.77 0.00 -29.72
N GLU A 209 7.91 1.29 -29.40
CA GLU A 209 8.71 2.23 -30.20
C GLU A 209 10.20 1.83 -30.28
N THR A 210 10.75 1.30 -29.18
CA THR A 210 12.14 0.83 -29.15
C THR A 210 12.31 -0.42 -30.03
N LEU A 211 11.33 -1.31 -30.07
CA LEU A 211 11.34 -2.51 -30.90
C LEU A 211 11.12 -2.23 -32.39
N GLU A 212 10.33 -1.22 -32.76
CA GLU A 212 10.16 -0.80 -34.17
C GLU A 212 11.36 -0.03 -34.73
N SER A 213 12.20 0.53 -33.85
CA SER A 213 13.41 1.28 -34.23
C SER A 213 14.71 0.44 -34.29
N ALA A 214 14.63 -0.86 -33.95
CA ALA A 214 15.74 -1.82 -33.91
C ALA A 214 15.70 -2.81 -35.08
#